data_AF-A0A1S9BV25-F1
#
_entry.id   AF-A0A1S9BV25-F1
#
_cell.length_a   1.000
_cell.length_b   1.000
_cell.length_c   1.000
_cell.angle_alpha   90.00
_cell.angle_beta   90.00
_cell.angle_gamma   90.00
#
_symmetry.space_group_name_H-M   'P 1'
#
loop_
_entity.id
_entity.type
_entity.pdbx_description
1 polymer ?
#
loop_
_entity_poly.entity_id
_entity_poly.type
_entity_poly.pdbx_seq_one_letter_code
_entity_poly.pdbx_strand_id
1 'polypeptide(L)'
;MGKGTDEFCNIVRIAILFQVPSYWPTLESFYKACLDDQSIEVRIFLLDETCVERVQMEHAKGFLEENNLDYELFSNDIIKEFSPHVAILQPPYDMLYRNERATSFHLKQLGVRIVYIPYGIEIADTEDAHWNHFFPFTVLNAWRIYTFSELMKMDYDKYCPNRGAVRALGLPRFDYYKRIEVFNKKRNHEKKTVLWKLHFPKIITNGLDRIRVTPELDEYIKFAKRIEKHNDLEFIIMPHPMFFSENIDKSLSEKAQFLFEILNKQENVKIDYDSDYRKSFYNVDAIIVDRSALLVEAAFCNVPVLYMKNYEYEEPLTNAIKPIVSSYRQGYSEEDMARFIEMFKNGDLENDIEKISIQRDKYIPLADGYCGKRILNDIKAGIKERSIYSKPRVILFGTGAVCKYYIDRWEKSEFKKLEIIGLSDNDRKKWGTIQYGFKVYCPEELGSLNFDKILIMTEQFYMPIKKKLVYELFLPEEKIIRIDHFLEGLIEGSDL
;
A
#
# COMPACT_ATOMS: atom_id res chain seq x y z
N MET A 1 -0.09 37.63 36.05
CA MET A 1 -0.79 37.66 34.75
C MET A 1 0.09 36.95 33.74
N GLY A 2 -0.14 35.65 33.57
CA GLY A 2 0.62 34.83 32.63
C GLY A 2 0.22 35.15 31.21
N LYS A 3 1.21 35.36 30.33
CA LYS A 3 1.00 35.36 28.89
C LYS A 3 0.72 33.92 28.48
N GLY A 4 -0.53 33.62 28.15
CA GLY A 4 -0.90 32.39 27.47
C GLY A 4 -0.17 32.36 26.13
N THR A 5 0.71 31.40 25.97
CA THR A 5 1.10 30.91 24.65
C THR A 5 -0.09 30.12 24.14
N ASP A 6 -0.88 30.72 23.25
CA ASP A 6 -1.83 29.99 22.42
C ASP A 6 -1.03 29.03 21.53
N GLU A 7 -0.82 27.80 22.02
CA GLU A 7 -0.51 26.67 21.16
C GLU A 7 -1.76 26.42 20.31
N PHE A 8 -1.80 26.99 19.10
CA PHE A 8 -2.61 26.44 18.04
C PHE A 8 -2.11 25.01 17.80
N CYS A 9 -2.71 24.06 18.51
CA CYS A 9 -2.48 22.64 18.30
C CYS A 9 -3.07 22.32 16.92
N ASN A 10 -2.26 22.45 15.86
CA ASN A 10 -2.66 22.12 14.49
C ASN A 10 -3.06 20.64 14.45
N ILE A 11 -4.38 20.38 14.47
CA ILE A 11 -4.94 19.05 14.36
C ILE A 11 -4.57 18.49 12.98
N VAL A 12 -3.95 17.33 12.96
CA VAL A 12 -3.61 16.61 11.72
C VAL A 12 -4.83 15.81 11.27
N ARG A 13 -5.48 16.31 10.22
CA ARG A 13 -6.57 15.63 9.50
C ARG A 13 -6.07 14.51 8.59
N ILE A 14 -6.58 13.29 8.76
CA ILE A 14 -6.24 12.09 8.00
C ILE A 14 -7.51 11.49 7.39
N ALA A 15 -7.53 11.34 6.08
CA ALA A 15 -8.58 10.63 5.34
C ALA A 15 -8.16 9.18 5.09
N ILE A 16 -9.01 8.21 5.41
CA ILE A 16 -8.88 6.82 4.97
C ILE A 16 -9.89 6.59 3.86
N LEU A 17 -9.44 6.41 2.62
CA LEU A 17 -10.34 6.04 1.53
C LEU A 17 -10.52 4.53 1.51
N PHE A 18 -11.67 4.09 2.01
CA PHE A 18 -11.98 2.69 2.26
C PHE A 18 -12.73 2.07 1.08
N GLN A 19 -12.26 0.90 0.64
CA GLN A 19 -12.79 0.21 -0.55
C GLN A 19 -12.96 -1.28 -0.36
N VAL A 20 -12.00 -1.95 0.31
CA VAL A 20 -11.94 -3.41 0.34
C VAL A 20 -11.93 -3.90 1.79
N PRO A 21 -13.01 -4.56 2.25
CA PRO A 21 -13.13 -5.12 3.60
C PRO A 21 -11.94 -5.96 4.05
N SER A 22 -11.47 -6.86 3.18
CA SER A 22 -10.39 -7.80 3.50
C SER A 22 -9.03 -7.12 3.71
N TYR A 23 -8.91 -5.83 3.41
CA TYR A 23 -7.72 -5.03 3.66
C TYR A 23 -7.80 -4.24 4.97
N TRP A 24 -8.92 -4.28 5.70
CA TRP A 24 -9.01 -3.68 7.02
C TRP A 24 -7.89 -4.10 8.00
N PRO A 25 -7.41 -5.36 8.00
CA PRO A 25 -6.27 -5.76 8.81
C PRO A 25 -5.00 -4.92 8.59
N THR A 26 -4.83 -4.32 7.41
CA THR A 26 -3.64 -3.48 7.14
C THR A 26 -3.76 -2.07 7.69
N LEU A 27 -4.93 -1.67 8.20
CA LEU A 27 -5.21 -0.32 8.67
C LEU A 27 -5.66 -0.22 10.13
N GLU A 28 -6.29 -1.24 10.71
CA GLU A 28 -7.00 -1.08 11.98
C GLU A 28 -6.09 -0.61 13.14
N SER A 29 -4.88 -1.14 13.29
CA SER A 29 -4.01 -0.74 14.41
C SER A 29 -3.51 0.70 14.23
N PHE A 30 -3.35 1.14 12.98
CA PHE A 30 -3.09 2.54 12.64
C PHE A 30 -4.31 3.42 12.93
N TYR A 31 -5.50 3.00 12.49
CA TYR A 31 -6.75 3.72 12.73
C TYR A 31 -7.04 3.88 14.24
N LYS A 32 -6.84 2.82 15.03
CA LYS A 32 -6.93 2.88 16.50
C LYS A 32 -5.91 3.85 17.10
N ALA A 33 -4.67 3.82 16.62
CA ALA A 33 -3.66 4.78 17.05
C ALA A 33 -4.06 6.24 16.74
N CYS A 34 -4.75 6.49 15.62
CA CYS A 34 -5.30 7.81 15.30
C CYS A 34 -6.42 8.22 16.26
N LEU A 35 -7.37 7.31 16.56
CA LEU A 35 -8.46 7.59 17.50
C LEU A 35 -7.96 7.89 18.92
N ASP A 36 -6.88 7.23 19.33
CA ASP A 36 -6.27 7.42 20.66
C ASP A 36 -5.45 8.72 20.79
N ASP A 37 -5.24 9.46 19.70
CA ASP A 37 -4.39 10.67 19.66
C ASP A 37 -5.22 11.94 19.41
N GLN A 38 -5.39 12.77 20.45
CA GLN A 38 -6.20 14.00 20.39
C GLN A 38 -5.69 15.06 19.40
N SER A 39 -4.46 14.95 18.90
CA SER A 39 -3.95 15.84 17.87
C SER A 39 -4.26 15.38 16.45
N ILE A 40 -5.02 14.29 16.31
CA ILE A 40 -5.44 13.71 15.04
C ILE A 40 -6.95 13.81 14.90
N GLU A 41 -7.40 14.16 13.70
CA GLU A 41 -8.77 13.96 13.28
C GLU A 41 -8.74 12.96 12.12
N VAL A 42 -9.24 11.74 12.35
CA VAL A 42 -9.30 10.69 11.34
C VAL A 42 -10.74 10.46 10.89
N ARG A 43 -10.95 10.37 9.58
CA ARG A 43 -12.26 10.03 8.99
C ARG A 43 -12.12 8.95 7.94
N ILE A 44 -13.08 8.04 7.92
CA ILE A 44 -13.20 7.02 6.87
C ILE A 44 -14.16 7.57 5.81
N PHE A 45 -13.71 7.57 4.56
CA PHE A 45 -14.52 7.90 3.40
C PHE A 45 -14.74 6.63 2.59
N LEU A 46 -15.98 6.15 2.54
CA LEU A 46 -16.37 5.01 1.74
C LEU A 46 -16.40 5.41 0.27
N LEU A 47 -15.57 4.76 -0.53
CA LEU A 47 -15.63 4.83 -1.99
C LEU A 47 -16.55 3.71 -2.49
N ASP A 48 -17.82 4.04 -2.68
CA ASP A 48 -18.87 3.13 -3.17
C ASP A 48 -18.97 3.11 -4.71
N GLU A 49 -18.42 4.11 -5.40
CA GLU A 49 -18.24 4.09 -6.84
C GLU A 49 -17.02 3.24 -7.25
N THR A 50 -17.25 2.24 -8.10
CA THR A 50 -16.20 1.38 -8.69
C THR A 50 -15.86 1.81 -10.11
N CYS A 51 -14.60 1.68 -10.53
CA CYS A 51 -14.22 1.77 -11.94
C CYS A 51 -14.37 0.41 -12.65
N VAL A 52 -13.43 -0.51 -12.41
CA VAL A 52 -13.37 -1.83 -13.06
C VAL A 52 -13.53 -2.96 -12.04
N GLU A 53 -12.83 -2.91 -10.89
CA GLU A 53 -12.98 -3.91 -9.82
C GLU A 53 -14.27 -3.66 -9.02
N ARG A 54 -15.04 -4.73 -8.79
CA ARG A 54 -16.33 -4.69 -8.10
C ARG A 54 -16.45 -5.77 -7.03
N VAL A 55 -15.94 -6.97 -7.31
CA VAL A 55 -16.09 -8.17 -6.48
C VAL A 55 -15.49 -7.93 -5.10
N GLN A 56 -14.30 -7.31 -5.05
CA GLN A 56 -13.63 -7.05 -3.77
C GLN A 56 -14.22 -5.87 -2.99
N MET A 57 -15.07 -5.05 -3.62
CA MET A 57 -15.68 -3.86 -3.01
C MET A 57 -17.13 -4.08 -2.56
N GLU A 58 -17.78 -5.17 -2.99
CA GLU A 58 -19.22 -5.42 -2.79
C GLU A 58 -19.68 -5.33 -1.33
N HIS A 59 -18.84 -5.79 -0.39
CA HIS A 59 -19.17 -5.82 1.04
C HIS A 59 -18.58 -4.65 1.84
N ALA A 60 -18.05 -3.62 1.18
CA ALA A 60 -17.39 -2.48 1.84
C ALA A 60 -18.28 -1.79 2.88
N LYS A 61 -19.50 -1.41 2.49
CA LYS A 61 -20.45 -0.74 3.37
C LYS A 61 -20.87 -1.63 4.54
N GLY A 62 -21.30 -2.86 4.26
CA GLY A 62 -21.74 -3.81 5.28
C GLY A 62 -20.65 -4.09 6.32
N PHE A 63 -19.39 -4.21 5.87
CA PHE A 63 -18.25 -4.36 6.77
C PHE A 63 -18.11 -3.19 7.75
N LEU A 64 -18.23 -1.95 7.29
CA LEU A 64 -18.12 -0.77 8.15
C LEU A 64 -19.26 -0.74 9.19
N GLU A 65 -20.50 -1.02 8.75
CA GLU A 65 -21.68 -1.07 9.61
C GLU A 65 -21.58 -2.18 10.67
N GLU A 66 -21.22 -3.40 10.28
CA GLU A 66 -21.06 -4.56 11.18
C GLU A 66 -19.97 -4.34 12.24
N ASN A 67 -18.91 -3.60 11.89
CA ASN A 67 -17.82 -3.28 12.79
C ASN A 67 -18.02 -1.96 13.56
N ASN A 68 -19.17 -1.30 13.42
CA ASN A 68 -19.49 -0.01 14.02
C ASN A 68 -18.41 1.05 13.75
N LEU A 69 -17.96 1.14 12.50
CA LEU A 69 -16.97 2.12 12.04
C LEU A 69 -17.70 3.32 11.44
N ASP A 70 -17.48 4.50 12.01
CA ASP A 70 -18.04 5.75 11.47
C ASP A 70 -17.42 6.07 10.11
N TYR A 71 -18.27 6.38 9.13
CA TYR A 71 -17.84 6.70 7.78
C TYR A 71 -18.75 7.73 7.09
N GLU A 72 -18.19 8.43 6.11
CA GLU A 72 -18.91 9.31 5.20
C GLU A 72 -18.80 8.76 3.77
N LEU A 73 -19.79 9.02 2.91
CA LEU A 73 -19.65 8.71 1.49
C LEU A 73 -18.65 9.66 0.85
N PHE A 74 -17.74 9.12 0.05
CA PHE A 74 -16.76 9.94 -0.63
C PHE A 74 -17.41 10.87 -1.65
N SER A 75 -17.06 12.14 -1.61
CA SER A 75 -17.26 13.07 -2.71
C SER A 75 -16.11 14.07 -2.77
N ASN A 76 -15.89 14.68 -3.93
CA ASN A 76 -14.85 15.70 -4.09
C ASN A 76 -15.11 16.92 -3.18
N ASP A 77 -16.38 17.26 -2.95
CA ASP A 77 -16.76 18.39 -2.10
C ASP A 77 -16.49 18.09 -0.63
N ILE A 78 -16.84 16.89 -0.16
CA ILE A 78 -16.57 16.43 1.21
C ILE A 78 -15.06 16.39 1.48
N ILE A 79 -14.25 15.91 0.53
CA ILE A 79 -12.79 15.89 0.70
C ILE A 79 -12.22 17.31 0.74
N LYS A 80 -12.73 18.24 -0.08
CA LYS A 80 -12.30 19.64 -0.05
C LYS A 80 -12.70 20.32 1.26
N GLU A 81 -13.90 20.06 1.76
CA GLU A 81 -14.39 20.57 3.04
C GLU A 81 -13.55 20.03 4.20
N PHE A 82 -13.30 18.72 4.22
CA PHE A 82 -12.46 18.10 5.23
C PHE A 82 -11.00 18.54 5.14
N SER A 83 -10.51 18.88 3.94
CA SER A 83 -9.15 19.37 3.67
C SER A 83 -8.07 18.50 4.36
N PRO A 84 -7.97 17.20 4.04
CA PRO A 84 -7.06 16.29 4.73
C PRO A 84 -5.59 16.65 4.45
N HIS A 85 -4.74 16.57 5.47
CA HIS A 85 -3.30 16.69 5.25
C HIS A 85 -2.73 15.43 4.58
N VAL A 86 -3.36 14.29 4.87
CA VAL A 86 -2.95 12.96 4.43
C VAL A 86 -4.16 12.16 3.99
N ALA A 87 -4.03 11.41 2.91
CA ALA A 87 -4.98 10.38 2.49
C ALA A 87 -4.29 9.01 2.43
N ILE A 88 -4.93 8.00 3.00
CA ILE A 88 -4.55 6.59 2.88
C ILE A 88 -5.42 5.93 1.84
N LEU A 89 -4.79 5.23 0.88
CA LEU A 89 -5.46 4.57 -0.24
C LEU A 89 -5.29 3.05 -0.16
N GLN A 90 -6.39 2.33 -0.37
CA GLN A 90 -6.44 0.88 -0.60
C GLN A 90 -6.76 0.60 -2.07
N PRO A 91 -6.48 -0.60 -2.61
CA PRO A 91 -5.14 -1.07 -3.05
C PRO A 91 -4.43 -0.09 -4.02
N PRO A 92 -3.17 -0.34 -4.44
CA PRO A 92 -2.34 0.67 -5.12
C PRO A 92 -2.71 0.91 -6.61
N TYR A 93 -3.78 0.30 -7.10
CA TYR A 93 -4.17 0.31 -8.52
C TYR A 93 -5.27 1.36 -8.78
N ASP A 94 -4.87 2.63 -8.91
CA ASP A 94 -5.81 3.75 -9.13
C ASP A 94 -6.82 3.45 -10.23
N MET A 95 -6.37 3.12 -11.44
CA MET A 95 -7.27 2.96 -12.60
C MET A 95 -8.18 1.73 -12.52
N LEU A 96 -7.86 0.76 -11.65
CA LEU A 96 -8.67 -0.45 -11.48
C LEU A 96 -9.77 -0.24 -10.42
N TYR A 97 -9.47 0.53 -9.37
CA TYR A 97 -10.34 0.68 -8.20
C TYR A 97 -11.03 2.03 -8.11
N ARG A 98 -10.56 3.09 -8.78
CA ARG A 98 -10.99 4.46 -8.52
C ARG A 98 -11.35 5.21 -9.79
N ASN A 99 -12.40 6.00 -9.68
CA ASN A 99 -12.73 7.04 -10.65
C ASN A 99 -11.72 8.20 -10.55
N GLU A 100 -11.63 9.02 -11.60
CA GLU A 100 -10.67 10.13 -11.72
C GLU A 100 -10.59 11.02 -10.46
N ARG A 101 -11.76 11.31 -9.87
CA ARG A 101 -11.96 12.17 -8.69
C ARG A 101 -11.38 11.60 -7.39
N ALA A 102 -11.06 10.31 -7.34
CA ALA A 102 -10.52 9.64 -6.16
C ALA A 102 -9.08 9.15 -6.35
N THR A 103 -8.49 9.33 -7.53
CA THR A 103 -7.13 8.84 -7.81
C THR A 103 -6.07 9.48 -6.92
N SER A 104 -4.97 8.77 -6.69
CA SER A 104 -3.82 9.32 -5.93
C SER A 104 -3.27 10.59 -6.57
N PHE A 105 -3.32 10.69 -7.90
CA PHE A 105 -2.89 11.89 -8.63
C PHE A 105 -3.82 13.07 -8.37
N HIS A 106 -5.14 12.90 -8.48
CA HIS A 106 -6.11 13.97 -8.21
C HIS A 106 -6.01 14.49 -6.78
N LEU A 107 -5.97 13.59 -5.80
CA LEU A 107 -5.81 13.97 -4.38
C LEU A 107 -4.51 14.73 -4.14
N LYS A 108 -3.41 14.33 -4.81
CA LYS A 108 -2.14 15.06 -4.76
C LYS A 108 -2.27 16.47 -5.39
N GLN A 109 -3.06 16.64 -6.45
CA GLN A 109 -3.34 17.97 -7.03
C GLN A 109 -4.13 18.87 -6.08
N LEU A 110 -4.91 18.30 -5.17
CA LEU A 110 -5.60 19.02 -4.08
C LEU A 110 -4.67 19.35 -2.89
N GLY A 111 -3.36 19.08 -2.99
CA GLY A 111 -2.39 19.31 -1.91
C GLY A 111 -2.36 18.20 -0.84
N VAL A 112 -3.11 17.11 -1.04
CA VAL A 112 -3.19 16.00 -0.08
C VAL A 112 -1.97 15.09 -0.21
N ARG A 113 -1.32 14.76 0.90
CA ARG A 113 -0.19 13.81 0.90
C ARG A 113 -0.70 12.37 0.86
N ILE A 114 -0.24 11.61 -0.11
CA ILE A 114 -0.64 10.21 -0.24
C ILE A 114 0.23 9.33 0.66
N VAL A 115 -0.40 8.51 1.48
CA VAL A 115 0.26 7.47 2.27
C VAL A 115 -0.18 6.11 1.75
N TYR A 116 0.80 5.26 1.45
CA TYR A 116 0.54 3.87 1.07
C TYR A 116 1.02 2.92 2.15
N ILE A 117 0.06 2.17 2.71
CA ILE A 117 0.31 1.01 3.57
C ILE A 117 -0.09 -0.23 2.73
N PRO A 118 0.86 -1.10 2.36
CA PRO A 118 0.58 -2.24 1.50
C PRO A 118 -0.57 -3.12 1.96
N TYR A 119 -1.51 -3.39 1.06
CA TYR A 119 -2.64 -4.29 1.29
C TYR A 119 -2.22 -5.76 1.34
N GLY A 120 -1.15 -6.09 0.61
CA GLY A 120 -0.50 -7.40 0.53
C GLY A 120 0.96 -7.27 0.94
N ILE A 121 1.71 -8.35 0.78
CA ILE A 121 3.16 -8.37 0.98
C ILE A 121 3.78 -8.70 -0.37
N GLU A 122 4.88 -8.03 -0.70
CA GLU A 122 5.62 -8.21 -1.95
C GLU A 122 6.36 -9.57 -1.91
N ILE A 123 5.66 -10.65 -2.28
CA ILE A 123 6.16 -12.02 -2.17
C ILE A 123 7.05 -12.41 -3.36
N ALA A 124 6.57 -12.18 -4.58
CA ALA A 124 7.22 -12.64 -5.79
C ALA A 124 8.33 -11.70 -6.27
N ASP A 125 9.46 -12.26 -6.69
CA ASP A 125 10.64 -11.57 -7.26
C ASP A 125 10.75 -11.87 -8.76
N THR A 126 9.66 -11.62 -9.49
CA THR A 126 9.61 -11.67 -10.97
C THR A 126 9.45 -10.27 -11.53
N GLU A 127 9.83 -10.06 -12.79
CA GLU A 127 9.70 -8.75 -13.46
C GLU A 127 8.25 -8.23 -13.44
N ASP A 128 7.28 -9.09 -13.78
CA ASP A 128 5.85 -8.75 -13.71
C ASP A 128 5.40 -8.41 -12.28
N ALA A 129 5.91 -9.12 -11.27
CA ALA A 129 5.60 -8.82 -9.88
C ALA A 129 6.19 -7.47 -9.47
N HIS A 130 7.40 -7.12 -9.93
CA HIS A 130 8.01 -5.82 -9.66
C HIS A 130 7.15 -4.67 -10.18
N TRP A 131 6.62 -4.78 -11.39
CA TRP A 131 5.67 -3.79 -11.93
C TRP A 131 4.45 -3.61 -11.01
N ASN A 132 3.90 -4.72 -10.50
CA ASN A 132 2.73 -4.70 -9.62
C ASN A 132 3.04 -4.22 -8.20
N HIS A 133 4.25 -4.43 -7.71
CA HIS A 133 4.68 -4.07 -6.35
C HIS A 133 5.17 -2.61 -6.26
N PHE A 134 5.92 -2.13 -7.25
CA PHE A 134 6.76 -0.93 -7.11
C PHE A 134 6.40 0.23 -8.05
N PHE A 135 5.62 -0.03 -9.10
CA PHE A 135 5.24 0.94 -10.13
C PHE A 135 3.77 1.38 -10.18
N PRO A 136 2.80 0.85 -9.39
CA PRO A 136 1.44 1.39 -9.46
C PRO A 136 1.39 2.89 -9.10
N PHE A 137 0.45 3.62 -9.68
CA PHE A 137 0.35 5.08 -9.50
C PHE A 137 0.26 5.52 -8.04
N THR A 138 -0.44 4.77 -7.19
CA THR A 138 -0.50 5.08 -5.75
C THR A 138 0.89 5.03 -5.10
N VAL A 139 1.74 4.06 -5.49
CA VAL A 139 3.12 3.95 -5.02
C VAL A 139 3.96 5.11 -5.54
N LEU A 140 3.85 5.43 -6.84
CA LEU A 140 4.63 6.52 -7.45
C LEU A 140 4.23 7.91 -6.93
N ASN A 141 2.97 8.11 -6.56
CA ASN A 141 2.46 9.37 -6.03
C ASN A 141 2.57 9.49 -4.50
N ALA A 142 2.96 8.43 -3.81
CA ALA A 142 3.05 8.39 -2.35
C ALA A 142 4.10 9.36 -1.79
N TRP A 143 3.71 10.12 -0.77
CA TRP A 143 4.62 10.85 0.10
C TRP A 143 5.30 9.93 1.13
N ARG A 144 4.61 8.87 1.56
CA ARG A 144 5.17 7.78 2.37
C ARG A 144 4.67 6.42 1.90
N ILE A 145 5.58 5.47 1.89
CA ILE A 145 5.32 4.04 1.65
C ILE A 145 5.86 3.28 2.85
N TYR A 146 5.06 2.43 3.48
CA TYR A 146 5.50 1.65 4.63
C TYR A 146 5.80 0.20 4.26
N THR A 147 6.83 -0.37 4.84
CA THR A 147 7.17 -1.79 4.69
C THR A 147 7.61 -2.39 6.03
N PHE A 148 7.64 -3.71 6.11
CA PHE A 148 7.78 -4.43 7.37
C PHE A 148 9.21 -4.60 7.87
N SER A 149 10.21 -4.42 7.02
CA SER A 149 11.62 -4.58 7.38
C SER A 149 12.55 -3.78 6.48
N GLU A 150 13.75 -3.48 6.98
CA GLU A 150 14.83 -2.90 6.18
C GLU A 150 15.23 -3.80 5.00
N LEU A 151 15.11 -5.13 5.16
CA LEU A 151 15.36 -6.08 4.09
C LEU A 151 14.36 -5.91 2.93
N MET A 152 13.07 -5.75 3.21
CA MET A 152 12.10 -5.46 2.15
C MET A 152 12.32 -4.07 1.56
N LYS A 153 12.74 -3.10 2.37
CA LYS A 153 13.11 -1.77 1.87
C LYS A 153 14.25 -1.83 0.83
N MET A 154 15.18 -2.78 0.93
CA MET A 154 16.23 -2.95 -0.10
C MET A 154 15.65 -3.29 -1.48
N ASP A 155 14.57 -4.07 -1.55
CA ASP A 155 13.90 -4.38 -2.83
C ASP A 155 13.22 -3.12 -3.38
N TYR A 156 12.59 -2.30 -2.53
CA TYR A 156 12.11 -0.98 -2.94
C TYR A 156 13.25 -0.06 -3.41
N ASP A 157 14.38 -0.02 -2.71
CA ASP A 157 15.53 0.80 -3.10
C ASP A 157 16.09 0.39 -4.47
N LYS A 158 16.00 -0.90 -4.80
CA LYS A 158 16.44 -1.47 -6.07
C LYS A 158 15.47 -1.19 -7.22
N TYR A 159 14.17 -1.40 -7.00
CA TYR A 159 13.19 -1.45 -8.08
C TYR A 159 12.23 -0.25 -8.14
N CYS A 160 11.95 0.42 -7.01
CA CYS A 160 10.95 1.47 -6.95
C CYS A 160 11.51 2.85 -7.34
N PRO A 161 10.95 3.52 -8.36
CA PRO A 161 11.33 4.90 -8.69
C PRO A 161 11.14 5.86 -7.51
N ASN A 162 10.08 5.65 -6.70
CA ASN A 162 9.73 6.46 -5.53
C ASN A 162 10.33 5.93 -4.21
N ARG A 163 11.48 5.25 -4.26
CA ARG A 163 12.17 4.68 -3.08
C ARG A 163 12.40 5.67 -1.92
N GLY A 164 12.54 6.98 -2.20
CA GLY A 164 12.72 8.00 -1.16
C GLY A 164 11.53 8.16 -0.19
N ALA A 165 10.33 7.74 -0.61
CA ALA A 165 9.13 7.74 0.22
C ALA A 165 9.08 6.54 1.19
N VAL A 166 9.94 5.53 1.02
CA VAL A 166 9.82 4.25 1.73
C VAL A 166 10.37 4.33 3.16
N ARG A 167 9.65 3.72 4.10
CA ARG A 167 10.00 3.63 5.53
C ARG A 167 9.77 2.20 6.04
N ALA A 168 10.78 1.61 6.66
CA ALA A 168 10.67 0.29 7.28
C ALA A 168 10.23 0.40 8.75
N LEU A 169 8.93 0.60 8.98
CA LEU A 169 8.36 0.81 10.32
C LEU A 169 7.46 -0.33 10.82
N GLY A 170 7.41 -1.43 10.07
CA GLY A 170 6.46 -2.50 10.30
C GLY A 170 5.18 -2.29 9.49
N LEU A 171 4.28 -3.27 9.54
CA LEU A 171 2.95 -3.17 8.93
C LEU A 171 1.88 -3.42 10.00
N PRO A 172 0.80 -2.60 10.06
CA PRO A 172 -0.29 -2.75 11.03
C PRO A 172 -0.87 -4.16 11.11
N ARG A 173 -0.89 -4.89 9.98
CA ARG A 173 -1.38 -6.27 9.89
C ARG A 173 -0.66 -7.26 10.81
N PHE A 174 0.58 -6.95 11.21
CA PHE A 174 1.35 -7.79 12.12
C PHE A 174 1.13 -7.44 13.59
N ASP A 175 0.47 -6.32 13.90
CA ASP A 175 0.24 -5.92 15.30
C ASP A 175 -0.73 -6.87 16.04
N TYR A 176 -1.59 -7.58 15.31
CA TYR A 176 -2.54 -8.52 15.92
C TYR A 176 -1.88 -9.76 16.49
N TYR A 177 -0.69 -10.12 16.06
CA TYR A 177 0.02 -11.29 16.59
C TYR A 177 0.12 -11.25 18.12
N LYS A 178 0.41 -10.07 18.69
CA LYS A 178 0.46 -9.87 20.15
C LYS A 178 -0.91 -9.79 20.82
N ARG A 179 -1.97 -9.71 20.04
CA ARG A 179 -3.37 -9.67 20.48
C ARG A 179 -4.15 -10.88 19.97
N ILE A 180 -3.46 -11.98 19.66
CA ILE A 180 -4.10 -13.18 19.11
C ILE A 180 -5.20 -13.69 20.05
N GLU A 181 -5.04 -13.47 21.36
CA GLU A 181 -6.01 -13.73 22.42
C GLU A 181 -7.39 -13.07 22.19
N VAL A 182 -7.45 -11.94 21.49
CA VAL A 182 -8.70 -11.26 21.13
C VAL A 182 -9.54 -12.09 20.15
N PHE A 183 -8.88 -12.86 19.29
CA PHE A 183 -9.50 -13.78 18.32
C PHE A 183 -9.56 -15.21 18.84
N ASN A 184 -8.61 -15.60 19.69
CA ASN A 184 -8.62 -16.81 20.49
C ASN A 184 -9.60 -16.66 21.65
N LYS A 185 -10.89 -16.59 21.33
CA LYS A 185 -11.88 -17.19 22.23
C LYS A 185 -11.43 -18.64 22.38
N LYS A 186 -11.13 -19.10 23.61
CA LYS A 186 -10.95 -20.53 23.92
C LYS A 186 -12.11 -21.28 23.28
N ARG A 187 -11.90 -21.79 22.06
CA ARG A 187 -12.86 -22.69 21.46
C ARG A 187 -12.61 -24.00 22.18
N ASN A 188 -13.59 -24.44 22.94
CA ASN A 188 -13.71 -25.85 23.29
C ASN A 188 -14.09 -26.58 21.99
N HIS A 189 -13.14 -26.65 21.07
CA HIS A 189 -13.31 -27.48 19.89
C HIS A 189 -13.08 -28.91 20.34
N GLU A 190 -14.07 -29.78 20.09
CA GLU A 190 -13.90 -31.21 20.32
C GLU A 190 -12.85 -31.82 19.35
N LYS A 191 -12.57 -31.13 18.23
CA LYS A 191 -11.66 -31.57 17.16
C LYS A 191 -10.56 -30.54 16.90
N LYS A 192 -9.37 -31.02 16.54
CA LYS A 192 -8.30 -30.15 16.03
C LYS A 192 -8.70 -29.60 14.65
N THR A 193 -8.25 -28.40 14.34
CA THR A 193 -8.66 -27.65 13.15
C THR A 193 -7.51 -27.44 12.17
N VAL A 194 -7.77 -27.65 10.88
CA VAL A 194 -6.82 -27.42 9.79
C VAL A 194 -7.39 -26.38 8.85
N LEU A 195 -6.71 -25.25 8.72
CA LEU A 195 -7.08 -24.25 7.72
C LEU A 195 -6.44 -24.58 6.39
N TRP A 196 -7.23 -24.54 5.34
CA TRP A 196 -6.75 -24.67 3.97
C TRP A 196 -7.04 -23.39 3.19
N LYS A 197 -6.02 -22.55 3.06
CA LYS A 197 -6.07 -21.32 2.26
C LYS A 197 -5.83 -21.66 0.80
N LEU A 198 -6.79 -21.28 -0.04
CA LEU A 198 -6.73 -21.49 -1.48
C LEU A 198 -6.58 -20.15 -2.21
N HIS A 199 -5.63 -20.05 -3.13
CA HIS A 199 -5.56 -18.98 -4.12
C HIS A 199 -6.30 -19.39 -5.38
N PHE A 200 -6.74 -18.41 -6.16
CA PHE A 200 -7.39 -18.71 -7.43
C PHE A 200 -6.39 -19.30 -8.43
N PRO A 201 -6.79 -20.20 -9.32
CA PRO A 201 -5.93 -20.75 -10.37
C PRO A 201 -5.31 -19.62 -11.19
N LYS A 202 -4.02 -19.34 -10.96
CA LYS A 202 -3.35 -18.20 -11.59
C LYS A 202 -2.34 -18.68 -12.62
N ILE A 203 -2.48 -18.11 -13.81
CA ILE A 203 -1.56 -18.26 -14.92
C ILE A 203 -0.87 -16.91 -15.12
N ILE A 204 0.45 -16.92 -15.23
CA ILE A 204 1.26 -15.77 -15.62
C ILE A 204 1.83 -16.00 -17.01
N THR A 205 2.30 -14.94 -17.63
CA THR A 205 3.03 -15.00 -18.89
C THR A 205 4.52 -14.88 -18.58
N ASN A 206 5.34 -15.80 -19.10
CA ASN A 206 6.79 -15.70 -19.02
C ASN A 206 7.34 -15.70 -20.45
N GLY A 207 7.55 -14.51 -21.01
CA GLY A 207 7.82 -14.36 -22.44
C GLY A 207 6.62 -14.76 -23.30
N LEU A 208 6.73 -15.87 -24.03
CA LEU A 208 5.64 -16.43 -24.84
C LEU A 208 4.88 -17.56 -24.13
N ASP A 209 5.42 -18.08 -23.03
CA ASP A 209 4.85 -19.22 -22.33
C ASP A 209 3.80 -18.79 -21.31
N ARG A 210 2.73 -19.57 -21.20
CA ARG A 210 1.72 -19.44 -20.15
C ARG A 210 2.03 -20.44 -19.06
N ILE A 211 2.41 -19.95 -17.88
CA ILE A 211 2.85 -20.79 -16.76
C ILE A 211 1.83 -20.67 -15.63
N ARG A 212 1.38 -21.82 -15.12
CA ARG A 212 0.55 -21.87 -13.93
C ARG A 212 1.45 -21.76 -12.69
N VAL A 213 1.15 -20.78 -11.84
CA VAL A 213 1.95 -20.52 -10.62
C VAL A 213 1.36 -21.14 -9.36
N THR A 214 0.06 -21.46 -9.39
CA THR A 214 -0.61 -22.14 -8.28
C THR A 214 -0.59 -23.66 -8.48
N PRO A 215 -0.74 -24.45 -7.40
CA PRO A 215 -0.82 -25.91 -7.49
C PRO A 215 -1.91 -26.39 -8.45
N GLU A 216 -1.73 -27.60 -8.98
CA GLU A 216 -2.69 -28.24 -9.85
C GLU A 216 -4.01 -28.52 -9.12
N LEU A 217 -5.12 -28.17 -9.76
CA LEU A 217 -6.45 -28.26 -9.16
C LEU A 217 -6.86 -29.72 -8.94
N ASP A 218 -6.32 -30.63 -9.77
CA ASP A 218 -6.55 -32.06 -9.65
C ASP A 218 -5.95 -32.63 -8.36
N GLU A 219 -4.80 -32.12 -7.91
CA GLU A 219 -4.20 -32.49 -6.62
C GLU A 219 -5.11 -32.10 -5.46
N TYR A 220 -5.69 -30.91 -5.53
CA TYR A 220 -6.67 -30.44 -4.55
C TYR A 220 -7.95 -31.26 -4.56
N ILE A 221 -8.46 -31.63 -5.73
CA ILE A 221 -9.64 -32.51 -5.86
C ILE A 221 -9.37 -33.89 -5.25
N LYS A 222 -8.19 -34.47 -5.51
CA LYS A 222 -7.81 -35.76 -4.93
C LYS A 222 -7.68 -35.68 -3.41
N PHE A 223 -7.08 -34.61 -2.88
CA PHE A 223 -6.98 -34.40 -1.43
C PHE A 223 -8.36 -34.17 -0.79
N ALA A 224 -9.23 -33.37 -1.40
CA ALA A 224 -10.60 -33.14 -0.92
C ALA A 224 -11.37 -34.46 -0.78
N LYS A 225 -11.22 -35.40 -1.72
CA LYS A 225 -11.81 -36.75 -1.62
C LYS A 225 -11.26 -37.59 -0.45
N ARG A 226 -10.12 -37.23 0.15
CA ARG A 226 -9.53 -37.92 1.31
C ARG A 226 -9.96 -37.32 2.64
N ILE A 227 -10.48 -36.08 2.67
CA ILE A 227 -10.85 -35.38 3.91
C ILE A 227 -11.89 -36.15 4.73
N GLU A 228 -12.82 -36.86 4.10
CA GLU A 228 -13.83 -37.70 4.78
C GLU A 228 -13.21 -38.81 5.66
N LYS A 229 -11.92 -39.15 5.45
CA LYS A 229 -11.19 -40.13 6.26
C LYS A 229 -10.64 -39.54 7.57
N HIS A 230 -10.71 -38.23 7.72
CA HIS A 230 -10.16 -37.47 8.85
C HIS A 230 -11.29 -36.82 9.67
N ASN A 231 -12.29 -37.61 10.07
CA ASN A 231 -13.44 -37.14 10.85
C ASN A 231 -13.07 -36.68 12.27
N ASP A 232 -11.85 -36.96 12.73
CA ASP A 232 -11.24 -36.46 13.95
C ASP A 232 -10.76 -35.00 13.86
N LEU A 233 -10.73 -34.43 12.65
CA LEU A 233 -10.34 -33.06 12.35
C LEU A 233 -11.53 -32.26 11.83
N GLU A 234 -11.48 -30.94 11.96
CA GLU A 234 -12.32 -29.98 11.23
C GLU A 234 -11.46 -29.21 10.22
N PHE A 235 -11.90 -29.11 8.98
CA PHE A 235 -11.22 -28.38 7.91
C PHE A 235 -11.91 -27.05 7.63
N ILE A 236 -11.17 -25.95 7.72
CA ILE A 236 -11.65 -24.61 7.38
C ILE A 236 -11.09 -24.22 6.02
N ILE A 237 -11.92 -24.21 4.99
CA ILE A 237 -11.51 -23.84 3.64
C ILE A 237 -11.69 -22.35 3.45
N MET A 238 -10.62 -21.67 3.08
CA MET A 238 -10.62 -20.22 2.88
C MET A 238 -10.27 -19.90 1.42
N PRO A 239 -11.26 -19.84 0.50
CA PRO A 239 -11.02 -19.39 -0.87
C PRO A 239 -10.50 -17.96 -0.93
N HIS A 240 -9.81 -17.61 -2.01
CA HIS A 240 -9.55 -16.22 -2.34
C HIS A 240 -10.86 -15.57 -2.84
N PRO A 241 -11.13 -14.27 -2.61
CA PRO A 241 -12.34 -13.63 -3.14
C PRO A 241 -12.52 -13.82 -4.66
N MET A 242 -11.40 -13.74 -5.39
CA MET A 242 -11.37 -13.97 -6.85
C MET A 242 -11.41 -15.46 -7.28
N PHE A 243 -11.59 -16.42 -6.36
CA PHE A 243 -11.52 -17.87 -6.69
C PHE A 243 -12.59 -18.32 -7.69
N PHE A 244 -13.73 -17.64 -7.73
CA PHE A 244 -14.82 -17.91 -8.68
C PHE A 244 -15.02 -16.75 -9.67
N SER A 245 -13.98 -15.94 -9.89
CA SER A 245 -14.05 -14.82 -10.84
C SER A 245 -14.27 -15.32 -12.27
N GLU A 246 -15.08 -14.58 -13.04
CA GLU A 246 -15.34 -14.84 -14.46
C GLU A 246 -14.08 -14.74 -15.33
N ASN A 247 -13.00 -14.16 -14.82
CA ASN A 247 -11.72 -14.00 -15.52
C ASN A 247 -10.85 -15.28 -15.49
N ILE A 248 -11.29 -16.34 -14.82
CA ILE A 248 -10.59 -17.62 -14.77
C ILE A 248 -10.92 -18.43 -16.02
N ASP A 249 -9.93 -19.13 -16.57
CA ASP A 249 -10.12 -20.06 -17.70
C ASP A 249 -11.28 -21.03 -17.43
N LYS A 250 -12.15 -21.25 -18.41
CA LYS A 250 -13.36 -22.06 -18.24
C LYS A 250 -13.07 -23.46 -17.69
N SER A 251 -12.01 -24.12 -18.17
CA SER A 251 -11.65 -25.47 -17.71
C SER A 251 -11.20 -25.47 -16.24
N LEU A 252 -10.50 -24.43 -15.80
CA LEU A 252 -10.09 -24.24 -14.41
C LEU A 252 -11.28 -23.86 -13.52
N SER A 253 -12.22 -23.08 -14.05
CA SER A 253 -13.47 -22.73 -13.36
C SER A 253 -14.33 -23.96 -13.09
N GLU A 254 -14.51 -24.86 -14.07
CA GLU A 254 -15.23 -26.13 -13.90
C GLU A 254 -14.59 -27.03 -12.83
N LYS A 255 -13.26 -27.13 -12.83
CA LYS A 255 -12.52 -27.87 -11.79
C LYS A 255 -12.63 -27.22 -10.41
N ALA A 256 -12.58 -25.89 -10.34
CA ALA A 256 -12.76 -25.14 -9.10
C ALA A 256 -14.16 -25.35 -8.50
N GLN A 257 -15.20 -25.32 -9.35
CA GLN A 257 -16.58 -25.62 -8.93
C GLN A 257 -16.69 -27.06 -8.42
N PHE A 258 -16.15 -28.04 -9.16
CA PHE A 258 -16.19 -29.44 -8.76
C PHE A 258 -15.45 -29.70 -7.43
N LEU A 259 -14.31 -29.03 -7.18
CA LEU A 259 -13.63 -29.07 -5.90
C LEU A 259 -14.56 -28.63 -4.76
N PHE A 260 -15.25 -27.50 -4.92
CA PHE A 260 -16.16 -26.98 -3.90
C PHE A 260 -17.44 -27.80 -3.76
N GLU A 261 -17.92 -28.45 -4.82
CA GLU A 261 -19.02 -29.43 -4.70
C GLU A 261 -18.65 -30.62 -3.82
N ILE A 262 -17.39 -31.08 -3.86
CA ILE A 262 -16.90 -32.14 -2.97
C ILE A 262 -16.81 -31.62 -1.54
N LEU A 263 -16.16 -30.47 -1.35
CA LEU A 263 -15.94 -29.88 -0.02
C LEU A 263 -17.24 -29.54 0.70
N ASN A 264 -18.23 -28.98 0.00
CA ASN A 264 -19.54 -28.64 0.58
C ASN A 264 -20.37 -29.85 1.03
N LYS A 265 -20.04 -31.06 0.56
CA LYS A 265 -20.75 -32.29 0.95
C LYS A 265 -20.16 -32.96 2.19
N GLN A 266 -19.03 -32.47 2.69
CA GLN A 266 -18.33 -33.10 3.81
C GLN A 266 -18.71 -32.47 5.14
N GLU A 267 -19.09 -33.31 6.11
CA GLU A 267 -19.55 -32.87 7.44
C GLU A 267 -18.44 -32.21 8.26
N ASN A 268 -17.18 -32.60 8.04
CA ASN A 268 -16.02 -32.05 8.73
C ASN A 268 -15.37 -30.87 8.00
N VAL A 269 -16.10 -30.22 7.07
CA VAL A 269 -15.62 -29.08 6.29
C VAL A 269 -16.49 -27.85 6.54
N LYS A 270 -15.85 -26.72 6.81
CA LYS A 270 -16.46 -25.39 6.84
C LYS A 270 -15.81 -24.51 5.78
N ILE A 271 -16.60 -23.85 4.95
CA ILE A 271 -16.09 -22.82 4.04
C ILE A 271 -16.21 -21.45 4.71
N ASP A 272 -15.12 -20.69 4.70
CA ASP A 272 -15.05 -19.33 5.25
C ASP A 272 -14.99 -18.29 4.12
N TYR A 273 -16.06 -17.50 4.02
CA TYR A 273 -16.20 -16.37 3.11
C TYR A 273 -16.15 -15.02 3.83
N ASP A 274 -15.82 -15.00 5.13
CA ASP A 274 -15.81 -13.76 5.91
C ASP A 274 -14.81 -12.76 5.34
N SER A 275 -15.26 -11.50 5.26
CA SER A 275 -14.39 -10.38 4.87
C SER A 275 -13.21 -10.19 5.82
N ASP A 276 -13.41 -10.47 7.11
CA ASP A 276 -12.36 -10.50 8.12
C ASP A 276 -11.89 -11.94 8.41
N TYR A 277 -10.89 -12.38 7.64
CA TYR A 277 -10.32 -13.72 7.73
C TYR A 277 -9.67 -14.06 9.09
N ARG A 278 -9.35 -13.05 9.91
CA ARG A 278 -8.46 -13.24 11.06
C ARG A 278 -9.02 -14.19 12.10
N LYS A 279 -10.35 -14.21 12.29
CA LYS A 279 -11.02 -15.11 13.25
C LYS A 279 -10.78 -16.58 12.92
N SER A 280 -10.82 -16.94 11.65
CA SER A 280 -10.54 -18.30 11.21
C SER A 280 -9.05 -18.55 11.06
N PHE A 281 -8.28 -17.54 10.64
CA PHE A 281 -6.86 -17.70 10.33
C PHE A 281 -5.97 -17.87 11.57
N TYR A 282 -6.24 -17.14 12.64
CA TYR A 282 -5.42 -17.14 13.85
C TYR A 282 -5.87 -18.15 14.93
N ASN A 283 -6.98 -18.86 14.70
CA ASN A 283 -7.57 -19.80 15.66
C ASN A 283 -7.70 -21.19 15.04
N VAL A 284 -6.58 -21.69 14.52
CA VAL A 284 -6.42 -23.03 13.93
C VAL A 284 -5.23 -23.76 14.54
N ASP A 285 -5.14 -25.08 14.34
CA ASP A 285 -4.06 -25.93 14.85
C ASP A 285 -3.01 -26.30 13.79
N ALA A 286 -3.35 -26.19 12.50
CA ALA A 286 -2.44 -26.33 11.37
C ALA A 286 -2.92 -25.53 10.15
N ILE A 287 -1.99 -25.17 9.26
CA ILE A 287 -2.28 -24.41 8.03
C ILE A 287 -1.73 -25.14 6.82
N ILE A 288 -2.56 -25.30 5.79
CA ILE A 288 -2.16 -25.59 4.42
C ILE A 288 -2.43 -24.33 3.61
N VAL A 289 -1.43 -23.80 2.93
CA VAL A 289 -1.51 -22.54 2.19
C VAL A 289 -0.78 -22.67 0.87
N ASP A 290 -1.29 -22.02 -0.17
CA ASP A 290 -0.59 -21.85 -1.43
C ASP A 290 -0.17 -20.39 -1.62
N ARG A 291 0.07 -19.97 -2.87
CA ARG A 291 0.48 -18.62 -3.21
C ARG A 291 -0.54 -17.58 -2.72
N SER A 292 -0.32 -16.98 -1.54
CA SER A 292 -1.25 -16.04 -0.92
C SER A 292 -0.51 -14.93 -0.19
N ALA A 293 -1.13 -13.74 -0.07
CA ALA A 293 -0.64 -12.70 0.84
C ALA A 293 -0.58 -13.21 2.30
N LEU A 294 -1.45 -14.16 2.67
CA LEU A 294 -1.45 -14.78 4.01
C LEU A 294 -0.32 -15.79 4.23
N LEU A 295 0.46 -16.12 3.19
CA LEU A 295 1.62 -17.01 3.29
C LEU A 295 2.62 -16.50 4.33
N VAL A 296 2.82 -15.19 4.39
CA VAL A 296 3.74 -14.56 5.38
C VAL A 296 3.06 -14.43 6.74
N GLU A 297 1.76 -14.15 6.78
CA GLU A 297 0.98 -14.08 8.03
C GLU A 297 0.92 -15.44 8.74
N ALA A 298 1.00 -16.56 8.00
CA ALA A 298 0.97 -17.91 8.58
C ALA A 298 2.12 -18.14 9.60
N ALA A 299 3.25 -17.45 9.45
CA ALA A 299 4.35 -17.51 10.41
C ALA A 299 3.97 -17.02 11.82
N PHE A 300 2.92 -16.21 11.92
CA PHE A 300 2.44 -15.64 13.18
C PHE A 300 1.41 -16.53 13.89
N CYS A 301 0.90 -17.59 13.25
CA CYS A 301 -0.09 -18.45 13.87
C CYS A 301 0.51 -19.42 14.90
N ASN A 302 1.84 -19.56 14.97
CA ASN A 302 2.55 -20.52 15.84
C ASN A 302 2.03 -21.96 15.68
N VAL A 303 1.72 -22.36 14.45
CA VAL A 303 1.26 -23.70 14.08
C VAL A 303 2.09 -24.26 12.93
N PRO A 304 2.06 -25.57 12.69
CA PRO A 304 2.68 -26.14 11.51
C PRO A 304 2.05 -25.59 10.23
N VAL A 305 2.91 -25.31 9.23
CA VAL A 305 2.49 -24.77 7.93
C VAL A 305 3.02 -25.66 6.81
N LEU A 306 2.12 -26.07 5.91
CA LEU A 306 2.43 -26.66 4.61
C LEU A 306 2.21 -25.62 3.51
N TYR A 307 3.28 -25.28 2.80
CA TYR A 307 3.22 -24.48 1.58
C TYR A 307 3.11 -25.40 0.35
N MET A 308 1.97 -25.31 -0.34
CA MET A 308 1.71 -26.03 -1.57
C MET A 308 2.17 -25.23 -2.78
N LYS A 309 3.02 -25.84 -3.60
CA LYS A 309 3.62 -25.25 -4.80
C LYS A 309 3.16 -25.95 -6.08
N ASN A 310 3.35 -25.29 -7.20
CA ASN A 310 3.26 -25.95 -8.49
C ASN A 310 4.53 -26.80 -8.70
N TYR A 311 4.37 -28.06 -9.12
CA TYR A 311 5.50 -28.97 -9.36
C TYR A 311 6.39 -28.50 -10.54
N GLU A 312 5.80 -27.87 -11.54
CA GLU A 312 6.47 -27.43 -12.77
C GLU A 312 7.02 -26.00 -12.67
N TYR A 313 6.73 -25.27 -11.59
CA TYR A 313 7.14 -23.89 -11.43
C TYR A 313 7.48 -23.53 -9.98
N GLU A 314 8.74 -23.11 -9.78
CA GLU A 314 9.19 -22.49 -8.53
C GLU A 314 9.14 -20.97 -8.69
N GLU A 315 8.19 -20.30 -8.02
CA GLU A 315 8.10 -18.83 -8.03
C GLU A 315 9.31 -18.23 -7.29
N PRO A 316 10.11 -17.36 -7.93
CA PRO A 316 11.15 -16.61 -7.23
C PRO A 316 10.52 -15.76 -6.12
N LEU A 317 11.10 -15.81 -4.92
CA LEU A 317 10.63 -15.08 -3.75
C LEU A 317 11.58 -13.94 -3.40
N THR A 318 11.02 -12.82 -2.94
CA THR A 318 11.78 -11.66 -2.45
C THR A 318 12.69 -12.04 -1.29
N ASN A 319 13.79 -11.29 -1.13
CA ASN A 319 14.85 -11.64 -0.16
C ASN A 319 14.35 -11.65 1.29
N ALA A 320 13.40 -10.77 1.60
CA ALA A 320 12.82 -10.69 2.94
C ALA A 320 11.84 -11.85 3.23
N ILE A 321 11.24 -12.46 2.20
CA ILE A 321 10.19 -13.46 2.35
C ILE A 321 10.71 -14.88 2.19
N LYS A 322 11.66 -15.09 1.29
CA LYS A 322 12.22 -16.42 0.99
C LYS A 322 12.62 -17.22 2.24
N PRO A 323 13.31 -16.66 3.26
CA PRO A 323 13.72 -17.44 4.43
C PRO A 323 12.54 -17.89 5.29
N ILE A 324 11.49 -17.08 5.39
CA ILE A 324 10.27 -17.41 6.13
C ILE A 324 9.55 -18.56 5.42
N VAL A 325 9.29 -18.42 4.12
CA VAL A 325 8.59 -19.46 3.35
C VAL A 325 9.39 -20.76 3.28
N SER A 326 10.71 -20.67 3.19
CA SER A 326 11.60 -21.84 3.18
C SER A 326 11.62 -22.59 4.52
N SER A 327 11.13 -21.98 5.60
CA SER A 327 11.00 -22.65 6.90
C SER A 327 9.74 -23.52 7.01
N TYR A 328 8.77 -23.34 6.11
CA TYR A 328 7.57 -24.17 6.04
C TYR A 328 7.88 -25.54 5.43
N ARG A 329 7.04 -26.52 5.76
CA ARG A 329 6.98 -27.75 4.96
C ARG A 329 6.55 -27.39 3.54
N GLN A 330 7.14 -28.06 2.57
CA GLN A 330 6.87 -27.84 1.15
C GLN A 330 6.15 -29.07 0.59
N GLY A 331 5.15 -28.88 -0.26
CA GLY A 331 4.45 -29.96 -0.94
C GLY A 331 4.01 -29.54 -2.34
N TYR A 332 3.71 -30.51 -3.18
CA TYR A 332 3.23 -30.28 -4.55
C TYR A 332 2.07 -31.21 -4.95
N SER A 333 1.81 -32.27 -4.18
CA SER A 333 0.74 -33.23 -4.47
C SER A 333 -0.19 -33.49 -3.28
N GLU A 334 -1.32 -34.13 -3.57
CA GLU A 334 -2.25 -34.69 -2.58
C GLU A 334 -1.59 -35.63 -1.55
N GLU A 335 -0.56 -36.38 -1.93
CA GLU A 335 0.21 -37.23 -1.02
C GLU A 335 1.00 -36.42 0.01
N ASP A 336 1.57 -35.29 -0.39
CA ASP A 336 2.29 -34.42 0.54
C ASP A 336 1.32 -33.81 1.56
N MET A 337 0.13 -33.40 1.10
CA MET A 337 -0.94 -32.92 1.97
C MET A 337 -1.38 -34.01 2.95
N ALA A 338 -1.61 -35.24 2.48
CA ALA A 338 -1.99 -36.37 3.34
C ALA A 338 -0.88 -36.70 4.36
N ARG A 339 0.39 -36.68 3.96
CA ARG A 339 1.53 -36.91 4.85
C ARG A 339 1.61 -35.83 5.94
N PHE A 340 1.41 -34.56 5.57
CA PHE A 340 1.37 -33.46 6.52
C PHE A 340 0.27 -33.64 7.57
N ILE A 341 -0.94 -34.04 7.15
CA ILE A 341 -2.04 -34.33 8.08
C ILE A 341 -1.69 -35.44 9.06
N GLU A 342 -1.08 -36.53 8.61
CA GLU A 342 -0.69 -37.63 9.51
C GLU A 342 0.42 -37.22 10.48
N MET A 343 1.43 -36.48 10.02
CA MET A 343 2.46 -35.90 10.90
C MET A 343 1.85 -34.95 11.94
N PHE A 344 0.90 -34.12 11.53
CA PHE A 344 0.19 -33.21 12.43
C PHE A 344 -0.60 -33.96 13.50
N LYS A 345 -1.32 -35.02 13.12
CA LYS A 345 -2.05 -35.89 14.05
C LYS A 345 -1.13 -36.56 15.07
N ASN A 346 0.05 -36.99 14.63
CA ASN A 346 1.06 -37.65 15.48
C ASN A 346 1.84 -36.69 16.38
N GLY A 347 1.81 -35.37 16.10
CA GLY A 347 2.58 -34.37 16.85
C GLY A 347 4.02 -34.20 16.36
N ASP A 348 4.35 -34.66 15.16
CA ASP A 348 5.73 -34.72 14.62
C ASP A 348 6.23 -33.39 14.01
N LEU A 349 5.57 -32.27 14.31
CA LEU A 349 5.78 -30.97 13.64
C LEU A 349 6.25 -29.85 14.60
N GLU A 350 6.57 -30.16 15.85
CA GLU A 350 7.01 -29.16 16.84
C GLU A 350 8.29 -28.42 16.39
N ASN A 351 9.26 -29.16 15.85
CA ASN A 351 10.49 -28.60 15.28
C ASN A 351 10.24 -27.68 14.08
N ASP A 352 9.15 -27.88 13.33
CA ASP A 352 8.80 -27.00 12.21
C ASP A 352 8.27 -25.65 12.72
N ILE A 353 7.50 -25.64 13.82
CA ILE A 353 7.00 -24.42 14.47
C ILE A 353 8.16 -23.56 14.99
N GLU A 354 9.16 -24.18 15.63
CA GLU A 354 10.33 -23.46 16.15
C GLU A 354 11.13 -22.78 15.02
N LYS A 355 11.38 -23.51 13.93
CA LYS A 355 12.08 -22.95 12.74
C LYS A 355 11.34 -21.75 12.17
N ILE A 356 10.01 -21.84 12.07
CA ILE A 356 9.16 -20.76 11.59
C ILE A 356 9.31 -19.52 12.47
N SER A 357 9.23 -19.70 13.80
CA SER A 357 9.36 -18.60 14.75
C SER A 357 10.72 -17.89 14.62
N ILE A 358 11.81 -18.67 14.52
CA ILE A 358 13.17 -18.11 14.37
C ILE A 358 13.30 -17.26 13.11
N GLN A 359 12.79 -17.74 11.96
CA GLN A 359 12.85 -16.97 10.72
C GLN A 359 11.93 -15.74 10.79
N ARG A 360 10.71 -15.88 11.29
CA ARG A 360 9.79 -14.75 11.47
C ARG A 360 10.41 -13.61 12.27
N ASP A 361 10.95 -13.92 13.45
CA ASP A 361 11.48 -12.89 14.36
C ASP A 361 12.72 -12.21 13.77
N LYS A 362 13.50 -12.94 12.97
CA LYS A 362 14.67 -12.41 12.27
C LYS A 362 14.29 -11.49 11.10
N TYR A 363 13.29 -11.85 10.30
CA TYR A 363 12.96 -11.17 9.04
C TYR A 363 11.79 -10.17 9.16
N ILE A 364 11.01 -10.24 10.23
CA ILE A 364 9.91 -9.31 10.55
C ILE A 364 10.06 -8.83 12.01
N PRO A 365 11.16 -8.13 12.34
CA PRO A 365 11.49 -7.79 13.73
C PRO A 365 10.53 -6.76 14.36
N LEU A 366 9.74 -6.06 13.55
CA LEU A 366 8.84 -4.98 13.99
C LEU A 366 7.41 -5.46 14.28
N ALA A 367 7.13 -6.76 14.23
CA ALA A 367 5.83 -7.33 14.61
C ALA A 367 5.61 -7.37 16.14
N ASP A 368 5.75 -6.22 16.79
CA ASP A 368 5.74 -6.05 18.25
C ASP A 368 4.42 -5.46 18.79
N GLY A 369 3.45 -5.18 17.92
CA GLY A 369 2.16 -4.59 18.29
C GLY A 369 2.10 -3.06 18.20
N TYR A 370 3.16 -2.40 17.71
CA TYR A 370 3.26 -0.94 17.64
C TYR A 370 3.46 -0.38 16.23
N CYS A 371 3.28 -1.17 15.17
CA CYS A 371 3.45 -0.71 13.78
C CYS A 371 2.53 0.48 13.46
N GLY A 372 1.24 0.38 13.79
CA GLY A 372 0.28 1.46 13.54
C GLY A 372 0.67 2.78 14.22
N LYS A 373 1.13 2.70 15.47
CA LYS A 373 1.61 3.87 16.23
C LYS A 373 2.91 4.45 15.66
N ARG A 374 3.86 3.61 15.23
CA ARG A 374 5.10 4.08 14.57
C ARG A 374 4.81 4.82 13.27
N ILE A 375 3.89 4.29 12.46
CA ILE A 375 3.45 4.92 11.21
C ILE A 375 2.83 6.29 11.50
N LEU A 376 1.90 6.38 12.45
CA LEU A 376 1.28 7.65 12.83
C LEU A 376 2.32 8.69 13.28
N ASN A 377 3.29 8.28 14.10
CA ASN A 377 4.35 9.16 14.56
C ASN A 377 5.22 9.69 13.40
N ASP A 378 5.58 8.85 12.43
CA ASP A 378 6.32 9.26 11.22
C ASP A 378 5.51 10.26 10.37
N ILE A 379 4.21 10.02 10.20
CA ILE A 379 3.31 10.95 9.50
C ILE A 379 3.29 12.31 10.22
N LYS A 380 3.06 12.33 11.52
CA LYS A 380 3.02 13.57 12.32
C LYS A 380 4.34 14.32 12.24
N ALA A 381 5.47 13.62 12.39
CA ALA A 381 6.79 14.21 12.29
C ALA A 381 7.02 14.81 10.90
N GLY A 382 6.69 14.07 9.83
CA GLY A 382 6.87 14.54 8.46
C GLY A 382 5.97 15.74 8.08
N ILE A 383 4.79 15.87 8.69
CA ILE A 383 3.95 17.07 8.55
C ILE A 383 4.58 18.25 9.30
N LYS A 384 5.04 18.01 10.55
CA LYS A 384 5.68 19.03 11.38
C LYS A 384 6.97 19.58 10.78
N GLU A 385 7.81 18.72 10.20
CA GLU A 385 9.07 19.12 9.55
C GLU A 385 8.86 20.12 8.41
N ARG A 386 7.73 20.03 7.67
CA ARG A 386 7.35 21.06 6.69
C ARG A 386 6.68 22.29 7.31
N SER A 387 5.94 22.12 8.40
CA SER A 387 5.36 23.27 9.13
C SER A 387 6.42 24.14 9.82
N ILE A 388 7.61 23.60 10.05
CA ILE A 388 8.71 24.26 10.77
C ILE A 388 9.83 24.75 9.82
N TYR A 389 9.83 24.41 8.51
CA TYR A 389 10.90 24.84 7.58
C TYR A 389 10.46 25.28 6.17
N SER A 390 10.82 26.53 5.88
CA SER A 390 10.95 27.30 4.62
C SER A 390 9.78 27.39 3.64
N LYS A 391 9.38 28.64 3.38
CA LYS A 391 8.63 29.09 2.21
C LYS A 391 9.06 28.33 0.93
N PRO A 392 8.15 27.86 0.06
CA PRO A 392 8.53 27.16 -1.15
C PRO A 392 9.54 27.95 -1.98
N ARG A 393 10.62 27.27 -2.35
CA ARG A 393 11.81 27.82 -3.02
C ARG A 393 11.58 27.87 -4.51
N VAL A 394 11.46 29.07 -5.06
CA VAL A 394 11.13 29.29 -6.47
C VAL A 394 12.28 29.94 -7.22
N ILE A 395 12.44 29.56 -8.48
CA ILE A 395 13.30 30.25 -9.45
C ILE A 395 12.42 30.96 -10.46
N LEU A 396 12.68 32.23 -10.71
CA LEU A 396 11.95 32.99 -11.73
C LEU A 396 12.70 32.92 -13.05
N PHE A 397 12.09 32.36 -14.09
CA PHE A 397 12.69 32.21 -15.41
C PHE A 397 12.20 33.31 -16.35
N GLY A 398 13.12 34.14 -16.82
CA GLY A 398 12.88 35.36 -17.57
C GLY A 398 13.03 36.59 -16.67
N THR A 399 13.96 37.47 -17.01
CA THR A 399 14.34 38.64 -16.17
C THR A 399 13.75 39.97 -16.67
N GLY A 400 12.75 39.90 -17.55
CA GLY A 400 12.11 41.06 -18.18
C GLY A 400 11.18 41.86 -17.26
N ALA A 401 10.40 42.77 -17.86
CA ALA A 401 9.52 43.69 -17.12
C ALA A 401 8.48 42.99 -16.23
N VAL A 402 7.98 41.82 -16.64
CA VAL A 402 7.04 41.00 -15.86
C VAL A 402 7.71 40.50 -14.57
N CYS A 403 8.94 40.00 -14.66
CA CYS A 403 9.70 39.54 -13.49
C CYS A 403 9.93 40.68 -12.49
N LYS A 404 10.36 41.85 -12.97
CA LYS A 404 10.49 43.05 -12.15
C LYS A 404 9.18 43.44 -11.47
N TYR A 405 8.08 43.45 -12.22
CA TYR A 405 6.74 43.81 -11.71
C TYR A 405 6.32 42.97 -10.50
N TYR A 406 6.60 41.66 -10.53
CA TYR A 406 6.27 40.73 -9.45
C TYR A 406 7.25 40.81 -8.28
N ILE A 407 8.56 40.99 -8.54
CA ILE A 407 9.55 41.19 -7.48
C ILE A 407 9.27 42.48 -6.69
N ASP A 408 8.94 43.59 -7.36
CA ASP A 408 8.64 44.87 -6.71
C ASP A 408 7.39 44.80 -5.80
N ARG A 409 6.50 43.83 -6.03
CA ARG A 409 5.29 43.57 -5.24
C ARG A 409 5.46 42.46 -4.21
N TRP A 410 6.60 41.77 -4.22
CA TRP A 410 6.83 40.56 -3.44
C TRP A 410 6.68 40.79 -1.92
N GLU A 411 7.12 41.94 -1.41
CA GLU A 411 7.03 42.26 0.01
C GLU A 411 5.62 42.67 0.48
N LYS A 412 4.73 43.03 -0.46
CA LYS A 412 3.41 43.65 -0.19
C LYS A 412 2.22 42.74 -0.53
N SER A 413 2.45 41.45 -0.81
CA SER A 413 1.45 40.56 -1.40
C SER A 413 1.47 39.14 -0.79
N GLU A 414 0.51 38.30 -1.19
CA GLU A 414 0.38 36.88 -0.77
C GLU A 414 1.62 36.01 -1.10
N PHE A 415 2.49 36.51 -1.97
CA PHE A 415 3.79 35.91 -2.34
C PHE A 415 4.80 35.88 -1.19
N LYS A 416 4.52 36.53 -0.06
CA LYS A 416 5.36 36.44 1.15
C LYS A 416 5.48 35.00 1.68
N LYS A 417 4.62 34.08 1.22
CA LYS A 417 4.68 32.64 1.49
C LYS A 417 5.77 31.90 0.71
N LEU A 418 6.42 32.51 -0.29
CA LEU A 418 7.44 31.91 -1.17
C LEU A 418 8.85 32.49 -0.92
N GLU A 419 9.89 31.70 -1.20
CA GLU A 419 11.30 32.10 -1.17
C GLU A 419 11.86 32.12 -2.59
N ILE A 420 12.24 33.30 -3.11
CA ILE A 420 12.97 33.37 -4.37
C ILE A 420 14.43 33.04 -4.09
N ILE A 421 14.93 31.97 -4.69
CA ILE A 421 16.33 31.55 -4.50
C ILE A 421 17.23 31.98 -5.66
N GLY A 422 16.65 32.47 -6.76
CA GLY A 422 17.40 32.83 -7.95
C GLY A 422 16.52 33.21 -9.13
N LEU A 423 17.17 33.80 -10.14
CA LEU A 423 16.59 34.06 -11.45
C LEU A 423 17.30 33.18 -12.49
N SER A 424 16.69 32.97 -13.64
CA SER A 424 17.33 32.34 -14.80
C SER A 424 16.87 33.01 -16.08
N ASP A 425 17.69 33.01 -17.12
CA ASP A 425 17.37 33.60 -18.41
C ASP A 425 18.12 32.89 -19.54
N ASN A 426 17.64 33.00 -20.78
CA ASN A 426 18.37 32.47 -21.93
C ASN A 426 19.45 33.44 -22.44
N ASP A 427 19.43 34.71 -22.01
CA ASP A 427 20.45 35.70 -22.35
C ASP A 427 21.75 35.45 -21.58
N ARG A 428 22.75 34.91 -22.29
CA ARG A 428 24.09 34.60 -21.76
C ARG A 428 24.77 35.80 -21.09
N LYS A 429 24.47 37.03 -21.51
CA LYS A 429 25.07 38.24 -20.94
C LYS A 429 24.64 38.48 -19.49
N LYS A 430 23.53 37.87 -19.06
CA LYS A 430 22.97 38.03 -17.72
C LYS A 430 23.47 36.97 -16.74
N TRP A 431 23.99 35.85 -17.22
CA TRP A 431 24.41 34.75 -16.34
C TRP A 431 25.52 35.17 -15.38
N GLY A 432 25.38 34.76 -14.12
CA GLY A 432 26.28 35.14 -13.03
C GLY A 432 26.11 36.56 -12.50
N THR A 433 25.29 37.41 -13.16
CA THR A 433 24.98 38.76 -12.67
C THR A 433 23.95 38.74 -11.56
N ILE A 434 23.85 39.85 -10.81
CA ILE A 434 22.78 40.08 -9.84
C ILE A 434 21.73 40.99 -10.49
N GLN A 435 20.48 40.54 -10.56
CA GLN A 435 19.35 41.35 -10.99
C GLN A 435 18.26 41.31 -9.93
N TYR A 436 17.70 42.50 -9.61
CA TYR A 436 16.66 42.65 -8.58
C TYR A 436 17.02 42.03 -7.22
N GLY A 437 18.32 41.98 -6.89
CA GLY A 437 18.83 41.39 -5.65
C GLY A 437 19.11 39.88 -5.70
N PHE A 438 18.87 39.21 -6.83
CA PHE A 438 19.03 37.76 -6.99
C PHE A 438 20.06 37.41 -8.06
N LYS A 439 20.79 36.31 -7.87
CA LYS A 439 21.71 35.78 -8.88
C LYS A 439 20.92 35.24 -10.08
N VAL A 440 21.37 35.58 -11.28
CA VAL A 440 20.88 35.00 -12.54
C VAL A 440 21.72 33.77 -12.87
N TYR A 441 21.12 32.60 -12.74
CA TYR A 441 21.73 31.32 -13.07
C TYR A 441 21.68 31.06 -14.58
N CYS A 442 22.67 30.30 -15.04
CA CYS A 442 22.63 29.66 -16.34
C CYS A 442 21.57 28.54 -16.31
N PRO A 443 20.70 28.36 -17.33
CA PRO A 443 19.68 27.31 -17.33
C PRO A 443 20.23 25.91 -17.04
N GLU A 444 21.43 25.63 -17.53
CA GLU A 444 22.16 24.38 -17.35
C GLU A 444 22.58 24.12 -15.89
N GLU A 445 22.68 25.17 -15.05
CA GLU A 445 22.98 25.04 -13.62
C GLU A 445 21.73 24.67 -12.79
N LEU A 446 20.53 24.85 -13.33
CA LEU A 446 19.28 24.71 -12.58
C LEU A 446 19.10 23.31 -11.98
N GLY A 447 19.50 22.25 -12.70
CA GLY A 447 19.39 20.88 -12.22
C GLY A 447 20.19 20.59 -10.94
N SER A 448 21.16 21.45 -10.60
CA SER A 448 21.99 21.32 -9.39
C SER A 448 21.43 22.12 -8.19
N LEU A 449 20.42 22.95 -8.39
CA LEU A 449 19.84 23.79 -7.36
C LEU A 449 18.69 23.07 -6.63
N ASN A 450 18.56 23.32 -5.33
CA ASN A 450 17.42 22.86 -4.56
C ASN A 450 16.25 23.84 -4.69
N PHE A 451 15.29 23.54 -5.57
CA PHE A 451 14.07 24.32 -5.81
C PHE A 451 12.82 23.44 -5.89
N ASP A 452 11.69 24.06 -5.55
CA ASP A 452 10.36 23.45 -5.61
C ASP A 452 9.69 23.70 -6.96
N LYS A 453 9.76 24.94 -7.48
CA LYS A 453 9.18 25.33 -8.77
C LYS A 453 10.06 26.30 -9.56
N ILE A 454 9.96 26.23 -10.90
CA ILE A 454 10.42 27.26 -11.84
C ILE A 454 9.19 27.98 -12.38
N LEU A 455 9.10 29.29 -12.09
CA LEU A 455 8.02 30.15 -12.58
C LEU A 455 8.49 30.85 -13.85
N ILE A 456 7.90 30.53 -14.99
CA ILE A 456 8.22 31.17 -16.26
C ILE A 456 7.46 32.50 -16.35
N MET A 457 8.22 33.60 -16.36
CA MET A 457 7.74 34.99 -16.28
C MET A 457 7.42 35.59 -17.66
N THR A 458 7.07 34.76 -18.62
CA THR A 458 6.77 35.19 -20.00
C THR A 458 5.71 34.29 -20.62
N GLU A 459 4.74 34.92 -21.27
CA GLU A 459 3.70 34.23 -22.04
C GLU A 459 4.24 33.81 -23.41
N GLN A 460 4.80 34.77 -24.16
CA GLN A 460 5.23 34.61 -25.55
C GLN A 460 6.33 33.54 -25.73
N PHE A 461 7.18 33.36 -24.71
CA PHE A 461 8.29 32.40 -24.76
C PHE A 461 8.09 31.19 -23.85
N TYR A 462 6.90 31.00 -23.28
CA TYR A 462 6.61 29.90 -22.35
C TYR A 462 6.94 28.53 -22.95
N MET A 463 6.36 28.19 -24.10
CA MET A 463 6.56 26.87 -24.73
C MET A 463 8.01 26.62 -25.14
N PRO A 464 8.73 27.55 -25.81
CA PRO A 464 10.15 27.39 -26.10
C PRO A 464 11.01 27.17 -24.84
N ILE A 465 10.76 27.95 -23.77
CA ILE A 465 11.50 27.81 -22.51
C ILE A 465 11.19 26.46 -21.85
N LYS A 466 9.91 26.10 -21.73
CA LYS A 466 9.49 24.83 -21.15
C LYS A 466 10.09 23.66 -21.93
N LYS A 467 10.07 23.70 -23.26
CA LYS A 467 10.66 22.67 -24.11
C LYS A 467 12.15 22.48 -23.80
N LYS A 468 12.91 23.58 -23.71
CA LYS A 468 14.32 23.54 -23.34
C LYS A 468 14.52 22.94 -21.94
N LEU A 469 13.80 23.44 -20.94
CA LEU A 469 13.95 22.98 -19.55
C LEU A 469 13.61 21.49 -19.38
N VAL A 470 12.53 21.02 -20.01
CA VAL A 470 12.05 19.63 -19.87
C VAL A 470 12.84 18.67 -20.76
N TYR A 471 12.96 18.96 -22.05
CA TYR A 471 13.43 17.97 -23.01
C TYR A 471 14.92 18.09 -23.34
N GLU A 472 15.53 19.26 -23.14
CA GLU A 472 16.97 19.45 -23.37
C GLU A 472 17.77 19.37 -22.07
N LEU A 473 17.19 19.87 -20.96
CA LEU A 473 17.83 19.91 -19.64
C LEU A 473 17.26 18.88 -18.66
N PHE A 474 16.29 18.07 -19.07
CA PHE A 474 15.72 16.96 -18.28
C PHE A 474 15.20 17.37 -16.90
N LEU A 475 14.71 18.60 -16.76
CA LEU A 475 14.06 19.04 -15.53
C LEU A 475 12.64 18.46 -15.45
N PRO A 476 12.14 18.13 -14.25
CA PRO A 476 10.80 17.56 -14.10
C PRO A 476 9.72 18.55 -14.56
N GLU A 477 8.87 18.11 -15.48
CA GLU A 477 7.84 18.95 -16.10
C GLU A 477 6.87 19.53 -15.07
N GLU A 478 6.54 18.77 -14.04
CA GLU A 478 5.65 19.16 -12.95
C GLU A 478 6.22 20.30 -12.08
N LYS A 479 7.52 20.58 -12.18
CA LYS A 479 8.15 21.72 -11.50
C LYS A 479 8.10 23.01 -12.31
N ILE A 480 7.69 22.97 -13.58
CA ILE A 480 7.74 24.11 -14.50
C ILE A 480 6.33 24.62 -14.76
N ILE A 481 6.07 25.87 -14.37
CA ILE A 481 4.75 26.49 -14.47
C ILE A 481 4.85 27.92 -14.98
N ARG A 482 3.85 28.37 -15.74
CA ARG A 482 3.73 29.77 -16.16
C ARG A 482 3.18 30.59 -14.99
N ILE A 483 3.63 31.84 -14.86
CA ILE A 483 3.31 32.66 -13.69
C ILE A 483 1.80 32.85 -13.48
N ASP A 484 1.02 33.11 -14.52
CA ASP A 484 -0.45 33.28 -14.44
C ASP A 484 -1.18 32.02 -13.94
N HIS A 485 -0.84 30.83 -14.44
CA HIS A 485 -1.39 29.56 -13.93
C HIS A 485 -1.03 29.34 -12.46
N PHE A 486 0.16 29.79 -12.06
CA PHE A 486 0.58 29.75 -10.67
C PHE A 486 -0.24 30.71 -9.79
N LEU A 487 -0.68 31.87 -10.33
CA LEU A 487 -1.53 32.81 -9.60
C LEU A 487 -2.98 32.35 -9.50
N GLU A 488 -3.52 31.74 -10.53
CA GLU A 488 -4.87 31.15 -10.49
C GLU A 488 -4.98 30.13 -9.36
N GLY A 489 -3.98 29.26 -9.20
CA GLY A 489 -3.93 28.31 -8.09
C GLY A 489 -3.84 28.95 -6.69
N LEU A 490 -3.17 30.09 -6.56
CA LEU A 490 -3.11 30.84 -5.30
C LEU A 490 -4.45 31.50 -4.93
N ILE A 491 -5.18 32.01 -5.93
CA ILE A 491 -6.47 32.70 -5.75
C ILE A 491 -7.60 31.71 -5.42
N GLU A 492 -7.52 30.48 -5.94
CA GLU A 492 -8.52 29.43 -5.69
C GLU A 492 -8.33 28.69 -4.35
N GLY A 493 -7.38 29.12 -3.51
CA GLY A 493 -7.12 28.49 -2.21
C GLY A 493 -6.54 27.07 -2.31
N SER A 494 -5.98 26.70 -3.45
CA SER A 494 -5.23 25.45 -3.59
C SER A 494 -3.85 25.64 -2.95
N ASP A 495 -3.69 25.08 -1.75
CA ASP A 495 -2.43 25.17 -1.00
C ASP A 495 -1.30 24.40 -1.72
N LEU A 496 -0.13 25.06 -1.78
CA LEU A 496 1.16 24.61 -2.32
C LEU A 496 1.73 23.34 -1.66
#